data_AF-A0A946UWH2-F1
#
_entry.id   AF-A0A946UWH2-F1
#
_cell.length_a   1.000
_cell.length_b   1.000
_cell.length_c   1.000
_cell.angle_alpha   90.00
_cell.angle_beta   90.00
_cell.angle_gamma   90.00
#
_symmetry.space_group_name_H-M   'P 1'
#
loop_
_entity.id
_entity.type
_entity.pdbx_description
1 polymer ?
#
loop_
_entity_poly.entity_id
_entity_poly.type
_entity_poly.pdbx_seq_one_letter_code
_entity_poly.pdbx_strand_id
1 'polypeptide(L)'
;MKIPLVGRSRVHTLILPVVLALGLAACGSGIDSYEDAVDAQAEVMEQMIHVLENVEDQATADAAVDDIEKLGEDLAAIMQEMRKLPEPTMDELMEIGQKQGAKMIEFQERAMPQLMKLAKYPNLSEAWMRAMQNMG
;
A
#
# COMPACT_ATOMS: atom_id res chain seq x y z
N MET A 1 9.25 46.81 -45.71
CA MET A 1 10.26 45.80 -45.28
C MET A 1 10.56 45.98 -43.79
N LYS A 2 10.08 45.04 -42.95
CA LYS A 2 10.67 44.60 -41.68
C LYS A 2 9.88 43.35 -41.22
N ILE A 3 10.62 42.33 -40.81
CA ILE A 3 10.26 40.91 -40.64
C ILE A 3 9.62 40.70 -39.24
N PRO A 4 8.65 39.78 -39.06
CA PRO A 4 8.04 39.52 -37.76
C PRO A 4 8.95 38.66 -36.85
N LEU A 5 9.03 39.02 -35.57
CA LEU A 5 9.58 38.16 -34.52
C LEU A 5 8.44 37.40 -33.85
N VAL A 6 8.45 36.08 -34.06
CA VAL A 6 7.69 35.08 -33.32
C VAL A 6 8.21 35.05 -31.88
N GLY A 7 7.37 35.50 -30.94
CA GLY A 7 7.60 35.39 -29.50
C GLY A 7 6.97 34.12 -28.95
N ARG A 8 7.81 33.10 -28.74
CA ARG A 8 7.49 31.84 -28.08
C ARG A 8 7.63 32.03 -26.57
N SER A 9 6.52 32.01 -25.82
CA SER A 9 6.54 31.86 -24.37
C SER A 9 5.70 30.63 -23.98
N ARG A 10 6.43 29.55 -23.68
CA ARG A 10 6.04 28.48 -22.76
C ARG A 10 6.00 29.05 -21.34
N VAL A 11 5.51 28.24 -20.37
CA VAL A 11 5.46 28.45 -18.89
C VAL A 11 4.07 28.92 -18.45
N HIS A 12 3.31 28.31 -17.53
CA HIS A 12 3.47 27.21 -16.57
C HIS A 12 2.03 26.82 -16.13
N THR A 13 1.74 25.53 -15.99
CA THR A 13 1.41 24.87 -14.70
C THR A 13 0.10 25.31 -14.06
N LEU A 14 -0.96 24.55 -14.33
CA LEU A 14 -2.08 24.36 -13.40
C LEU A 14 -2.37 22.85 -13.33
N ILE A 15 -1.45 22.11 -12.71
CA ILE A 15 -1.76 20.78 -12.19
C ILE A 15 -2.30 21.03 -10.78
N LEU A 16 -3.61 20.87 -10.66
CA LEU A 16 -4.35 20.83 -9.42
C LEU A 16 -3.83 19.65 -8.59
N PRO A 17 -3.12 19.83 -7.47
CA PRO A 17 -2.84 18.69 -6.61
C PRO A 17 -4.13 18.43 -5.82
N VAL A 18 -4.88 17.41 -6.25
CA VAL A 18 -5.84 16.76 -5.36
C VAL A 18 -5.01 16.04 -4.32
N VAL A 19 -4.62 16.78 -3.28
CA VAL A 19 -4.09 16.22 -2.04
C VAL A 19 -5.26 15.52 -1.39
N LEU A 20 -5.43 14.25 -1.73
CA LEU A 20 -6.36 13.35 -1.05
C LEU A 20 -5.74 13.05 0.31
N ALA A 21 -6.10 13.89 1.28
CA ALA A 21 -5.84 13.65 2.68
C ALA A 21 -6.62 12.40 3.13
N LEU A 22 -6.03 11.21 2.96
CA LEU A 22 -6.40 10.04 3.76
C LEU A 22 -5.82 10.24 5.17
N GLY A 23 -6.56 11.05 5.94
CA GLY A 23 -6.35 11.19 7.37
C GLY A 23 -6.74 9.90 8.08
N LEU A 24 -5.76 9.30 8.74
CA LEU A 24 -5.82 8.92 10.15
C LEU A 24 -7.14 8.28 10.60
N ALA A 25 -7.34 7.04 10.19
CA ALA A 25 -8.15 6.07 10.94
C ALA A 25 -7.28 4.86 11.33
N ALA A 26 -6.04 5.10 11.76
CA ALA A 26 -5.36 4.14 12.61
C ALA A 26 -6.02 4.21 13.99
N CYS A 27 -7.19 3.58 14.12
CA CYS A 27 -7.77 3.27 15.41
C CYS A 27 -6.74 2.42 16.15
N GLY A 28 -6.24 2.93 17.27
CA GLY A 28 -5.34 2.22 18.17
C GLY A 28 -6.06 1.11 18.94
N SER A 29 -6.62 0.14 18.23
CA SER A 29 -6.84 -1.20 18.77
C SER A 29 -5.49 -1.90 18.75
N GLY A 30 -4.95 -2.20 19.93
CA GLY A 30 -3.79 -3.07 20.04
C GLY A 30 -4.09 -4.41 19.37
N ILE A 31 -3.04 -5.06 18.88
CA ILE A 31 -3.11 -6.42 18.35
C ILE A 31 -3.19 -7.33 19.59
N ASP A 32 -4.40 -7.66 20.03
CA ASP A 32 -4.64 -8.45 21.25
C ASP A 32 -4.87 -9.94 20.93
N SER A 33 -5.09 -10.28 19.66
CA SER A 33 -5.30 -11.63 19.17
C SER A 33 -4.73 -11.85 17.77
N TYR A 34 -4.63 -13.12 17.34
CA TYR A 34 -4.25 -13.45 15.96
C TYR A 34 -5.31 -12.98 14.97
N GLU A 35 -6.59 -12.96 15.34
CA GLU A 35 -7.64 -12.43 14.47
C GLU A 35 -7.42 -10.94 14.20
N ASP A 36 -7.16 -10.14 15.24
CA ASP A 36 -6.85 -8.71 15.08
C ASP A 36 -5.61 -8.49 14.20
N ALA A 37 -4.59 -9.35 14.36
CA ALA A 37 -3.38 -9.28 13.55
C ALA A 37 -3.64 -9.54 12.06
N VAL A 38 -4.43 -10.56 11.75
CA VAL A 38 -4.73 -10.92 10.37
C VAL A 38 -5.68 -9.90 9.74
N ASP A 39 -6.63 -9.34 10.50
CA ASP A 39 -7.51 -8.27 10.02
C ASP A 39 -6.72 -6.98 9.75
N ALA A 40 -5.83 -6.56 10.66
CA ALA A 40 -4.96 -5.40 10.45
C ALA A 40 -4.02 -5.61 9.25
N GLN A 41 -3.47 -6.81 9.08
CA GLN A 41 -2.68 -7.16 7.90
C GLN A 41 -3.51 -7.04 6.62
N ALA A 42 -4.75 -7.55 6.62
CA ALA A 42 -5.64 -7.46 5.46
C ALA A 42 -5.95 -6.00 5.09
N GLU A 43 -6.14 -5.12 6.07
CA GLU A 43 -6.35 -3.68 5.86
C GLU A 43 -5.14 -2.99 5.23
N VAL A 44 -3.92 -3.28 5.70
CA VAL A 44 -2.68 -2.74 5.11
C VAL A 44 -2.54 -3.21 3.65
N MET A 45 -2.83 -4.48 3.39
CA MET A 45 -2.79 -5.04 2.05
C MET A 45 -3.83 -4.40 1.12
N GLU A 46 -5.06 -4.17 1.60
CA GLU A 46 -6.10 -3.45 0.84
C GLU A 46 -5.67 -2.02 0.52
N GLN A 47 -5.07 -1.31 1.47
CA GLN A 47 -4.52 0.04 1.24
C GLN A 47 -3.40 0.02 0.20
N MET A 48 -2.52 -0.98 0.23
CA MET A 48 -1.48 -1.16 -0.80
C MET A 48 -2.11 -1.36 -2.18
N ILE A 49 -3.13 -2.21 -2.30
CA ILE A 49 -3.84 -2.40 -3.57
C ILE A 49 -4.44 -1.08 -4.04
N HIS A 50 -5.05 -0.30 -3.15
CA HIS A 50 -5.59 1.02 -3.49
C HIS A 50 -4.54 2.02 -3.96
N VAL A 51 -3.37 2.08 -3.30
CA VAL A 51 -2.23 2.90 -3.75
C VAL A 51 -1.80 2.48 -5.15
N LEU A 52 -1.64 1.17 -5.38
CA LEU A 52 -1.21 0.64 -6.66
C LEU A 52 -2.26 0.82 -7.75
N GLU A 53 -3.56 0.77 -7.46
CA GLU A 53 -4.65 1.06 -8.41
C GLU A 53 -4.46 2.43 -9.07
N ASN A 54 -4.01 3.44 -8.30
CA ASN A 54 -3.79 4.81 -8.74
C ASN A 54 -2.47 5.04 -9.51
N VAL A 55 -1.60 4.02 -9.60
CA VAL A 55 -0.35 4.11 -10.37
C VAL A 55 -0.62 3.84 -11.84
N GLU A 56 -0.58 4.88 -12.67
CA GLU A 56 -0.84 4.80 -14.12
C GLU A 56 0.46 4.90 -14.94
N ASP A 57 1.45 5.61 -14.41
CA ASP A 57 2.69 5.99 -15.08
C ASP A 57 3.86 6.12 -14.09
N GLN A 58 5.04 6.54 -14.58
CA GLN A 58 6.22 6.66 -13.73
C GLN A 58 6.06 7.79 -12.69
N ALA A 59 5.41 8.90 -13.04
CA ALA A 59 5.28 10.03 -12.13
C ALA A 59 4.39 9.69 -10.93
N THR A 60 3.29 8.98 -11.17
CA THR A 60 2.39 8.47 -10.13
C THR A 60 3.04 7.34 -9.33
N ALA A 61 3.88 6.50 -9.96
CA ALA A 61 4.68 5.51 -9.23
C ALA A 61 5.70 6.18 -8.29
N ASP A 62 6.41 7.22 -8.74
CA ASP A 62 7.38 7.95 -7.92
C ASP A 62 6.70 8.60 -6.70
N ALA A 63 5.49 9.13 -6.89
CA ALA A 63 4.71 9.72 -5.79
C ALA A 63 4.21 8.68 -4.77
N ALA A 64 3.99 7.43 -5.18
CA ALA A 64 3.50 6.35 -4.32
C ALA A 64 4.60 5.65 -3.49
N VAL A 65 5.88 6.00 -3.70
CA VAL A 65 7.01 5.37 -3.00
C VAL A 65 6.87 5.48 -1.49
N ASP A 66 6.65 6.70 -0.98
CA ASP A 66 6.57 6.96 0.46
C ASP A 66 5.38 6.22 1.10
N ASP A 67 4.25 6.12 0.38
CA ASP A 67 3.07 5.37 0.83
C ASP A 67 3.35 3.87 0.93
N ILE A 68 4.04 3.29 -0.07
CA ILE A 68 4.45 1.88 -0.06
C ILE A 68 5.42 1.60 1.09
N GLU A 69 6.38 2.50 1.36
CA GLU A 69 7.30 2.34 2.48
C GLU A 69 6.56 2.35 3.81
N LYS A 70 5.66 3.31 4.02
CA LYS A 70 4.85 3.41 5.23
C LYS A 70 3.97 2.18 5.45
N LEU A 71 3.33 1.67 4.40
CA LEU A 71 2.50 0.46 4.51
C LEU A 71 3.33 -0.76 4.93
N GLY A 72 4.58 -0.87 4.47
CA GLY A 72 5.46 -1.93 4.93
C GLY A 72 5.96 -1.73 6.37
N GLU A 73 6.12 -0.49 6.84
CA GLU A 73 6.36 -0.19 8.27
C GLU A 73 5.17 -0.60 9.15
N ASP A 74 3.94 -0.29 8.71
CA ASP A 74 2.72 -0.70 9.41
C ASP A 74 2.62 -2.23 9.48
N LEU A 75 2.93 -2.92 8.38
CA LEU A 75 2.99 -4.39 8.35
C LEU A 75 4.06 -4.95 9.30
N ALA A 76 5.24 -4.32 9.36
CA ALA A 76 6.31 -4.70 10.27
C ALA A 76 5.86 -4.55 11.74
N ALA A 77 5.16 -3.46 12.07
CA ALA A 77 4.63 -3.23 13.41
C ALA A 77 3.59 -4.31 13.80
N ILE A 78 2.67 -4.64 12.89
CA ILE A 78 1.69 -5.73 13.09
C ILE A 78 2.41 -7.05 13.38
N MET A 79 3.44 -7.39 12.59
CA MET A 79 4.20 -8.62 12.79
C MET A 79 4.96 -8.62 14.12
N GLN A 80 5.49 -7.48 14.56
CA GLN A 80 6.16 -7.36 15.86
C GLN A 80 5.20 -7.56 17.02
N GLU A 81 3.98 -7.02 16.97
CA GLU A 81 2.97 -7.27 18.00
C GLU A 81 2.49 -8.72 17.96
N MET A 82 2.26 -9.29 16.78
CA MET A 82 1.86 -10.69 16.63
C MET A 82 2.88 -11.68 17.22
N ARG A 83 4.19 -11.39 17.12
CA ARG A 83 5.26 -12.21 17.74
C ARG A 83 5.20 -12.23 19.27
N LYS A 84 4.51 -11.28 19.91
CA LYS A 84 4.35 -11.22 21.37
C LYS A 84 3.16 -12.06 21.85
N LEU A 85 2.26 -12.45 20.93
CA LEU A 85 1.11 -13.25 21.26
C LEU A 85 1.52 -14.71 21.57
N PRO A 86 0.78 -15.40 22.44
CA PRO A 86 0.95 -16.84 22.65
C PRO A 86 0.59 -17.60 21.37
N GLU A 87 1.31 -18.66 21.02
CA GLU A 87 1.04 -19.46 19.82
C GLU A 87 -0.45 -19.86 19.72
N PRO A 88 -1.10 -19.72 18.54
CA PRO A 88 -2.52 -19.92 18.41
C PRO A 88 -2.83 -21.41 18.44
N THR A 89 -3.99 -21.75 19.00
CA THR A 89 -4.52 -23.11 18.96
C THR A 89 -5.00 -23.48 17.55
N MET A 90 -5.13 -24.78 17.29
CA MET A 90 -5.68 -25.27 16.01
C MET A 90 -7.12 -24.79 15.75
N ASP A 91 -7.92 -24.63 16.80
CA ASP A 91 -9.30 -24.15 16.68
C ASP A 91 -9.34 -22.67 16.26
N GLU A 92 -8.48 -21.83 16.87
CA GLU A 92 -8.32 -20.42 16.48
C GLU A 92 -7.86 -20.28 15.03
N LEU A 93 -6.89 -21.10 14.59
CA LEU A 93 -6.44 -21.10 13.19
C LEU A 93 -7.56 -21.50 12.21
N MET A 94 -8.40 -22.47 12.57
CA MET A 94 -9.55 -22.86 11.74
C MET A 94 -10.60 -21.76 11.65
N GLU A 95 -10.90 -21.07 12.75
CA GLU A 95 -11.86 -19.97 12.77
C GLU A 95 -11.39 -18.80 11.90
N ILE A 96 -10.13 -18.39 12.06
CA ILE A 96 -9.50 -17.33 11.23
C ILE A 96 -9.58 -17.73 9.75
N GLY A 97 -9.18 -18.96 9.41
CA GLY A 97 -9.22 -19.44 8.02
C GLY A 97 -10.61 -19.42 7.41
N GLN A 98 -11.64 -19.79 8.17
CA GLN A 98 -13.04 -19.75 7.69
C GLN A 98 -13.54 -18.32 7.46
N LYS A 99 -13.22 -17.38 8.36
CA LYS A 99 -13.61 -15.97 8.22
C LYS A 99 -12.95 -15.30 7.00
N GLN A 100 -11.70 -15.65 6.73
CA GLN A 100 -10.91 -15.05 5.65
C GLN A 100 -11.23 -15.63 4.27
N GLY A 101 -11.65 -16.89 4.19
CA GLY A 101 -11.74 -17.64 2.93
C GLY A 101 -12.61 -17.03 1.83
N ALA A 102 -13.75 -16.42 2.19
CA ALA A 102 -14.65 -15.81 1.19
C ALA A 102 -14.12 -14.46 0.64
N LYS A 103 -13.52 -13.64 1.50
CA LYS A 103 -12.95 -12.33 1.13
C LYS A 103 -11.64 -12.47 0.34
N MET A 104 -10.94 -13.58 0.54
CA MET A 104 -9.64 -13.85 -0.09
C MET A 104 -9.72 -13.93 -1.63
N ILE A 105 -10.80 -14.49 -2.17
CA ILE A 105 -10.94 -14.66 -3.64
C ILE A 105 -11.06 -13.30 -4.34
N GLU A 106 -11.97 -12.45 -3.87
CA GLU A 106 -12.16 -11.10 -4.43
C GLU A 106 -10.91 -10.24 -4.28
N PHE A 107 -10.28 -10.29 -3.09
CA PHE A 107 -9.01 -9.62 -2.85
C PHE A 107 -7.94 -10.11 -3.84
N GLN A 108 -7.79 -11.41 -4.03
CA GLN A 108 -6.78 -11.98 -4.92
C GLN A 108 -6.98 -11.57 -6.39
N GLU A 109 -8.21 -11.59 -6.88
CA GLU A 109 -8.55 -11.16 -8.24
C GLU A 109 -8.21 -9.69 -8.47
N ARG A 110 -8.48 -8.82 -7.50
CA ARG A 110 -8.12 -7.40 -7.54
C ARG A 110 -6.63 -7.16 -7.38
N ALA A 111 -5.98 -7.87 -6.45
CA ALA A 111 -4.59 -7.66 -6.08
C ALA A 111 -3.62 -8.06 -7.20
N MET A 112 -3.87 -9.18 -7.88
CA MET A 112 -2.93 -9.74 -8.86
C MET A 112 -2.49 -8.75 -9.95
N PRO A 113 -3.39 -8.04 -10.66
CA PRO A 113 -2.96 -7.05 -11.67
C PRO A 113 -2.24 -5.84 -11.05
N GLN A 114 -2.56 -5.47 -9.82
CA GLN A 114 -1.93 -4.32 -9.16
C GLN A 114 -0.53 -4.65 -8.65
N LEU A 115 -0.34 -5.85 -8.09
CA LEU A 115 0.98 -6.32 -7.66
C LEU A 115 1.98 -6.44 -8.82
N MET A 116 1.51 -6.69 -10.05
CA MET A 116 2.37 -6.63 -11.23
C MET A 116 2.98 -5.23 -11.46
N LYS A 117 2.36 -4.15 -10.94
CA LYS A 117 2.92 -2.81 -11.01
C LYS A 117 4.21 -2.68 -10.18
N LEU A 118 4.34 -3.41 -9.07
CA LEU A 118 5.61 -3.48 -8.32
C LEU A 118 6.75 -3.96 -9.23
N ALA A 119 6.50 -4.99 -10.05
CA ALA A 119 7.50 -5.49 -11.01
C ALA A 119 7.74 -4.52 -12.18
N LYS A 120 6.70 -3.78 -12.61
CA LYS A 120 6.78 -2.82 -13.71
C LYS A 120 7.56 -1.55 -13.34
N TYR A 121 7.46 -1.09 -12.09
CA TYR A 121 8.04 0.16 -11.61
C TYR A 121 9.13 -0.13 -10.56
N PRO A 122 10.42 -0.09 -10.92
CA PRO A 122 11.52 -0.50 -10.05
C PRO A 122 11.55 0.23 -8.71
N ASN A 123 11.21 1.53 -8.69
CA ASN A 123 11.15 2.34 -7.48
C ASN A 123 10.12 1.82 -6.46
N LEU A 124 8.98 1.30 -6.92
CA LEU A 124 7.98 0.69 -6.04
C LEU A 124 8.46 -0.66 -5.48
N SER A 125 9.10 -1.49 -6.31
CA SER A 125 9.72 -2.73 -5.87
C SER A 125 10.81 -2.48 -4.83
N GLU A 126 11.66 -1.50 -5.06
CA GLU A 126 12.72 -1.10 -4.12
C GLU A 126 12.15 -0.59 -2.81
N ALA A 127 11.14 0.28 -2.86
CA ALA A 127 10.41 0.77 -1.69
C ALA A 127 9.85 -0.38 -0.85
N TRP A 128 9.13 -1.30 -1.51
CA TRP A 128 8.60 -2.50 -0.86
C TRP A 128 9.70 -3.37 -0.25
N MET A 129 10.79 -3.64 -0.99
CA MET A 129 11.91 -4.44 -0.47
C MET A 129 12.57 -3.78 0.75
N ARG A 130 12.75 -2.45 0.74
CA ARG A 130 13.28 -1.71 1.90
C ARG A 130 12.37 -1.88 3.11
N ALA A 131 11.06 -1.71 2.92
CA ALA A 131 10.10 -1.86 4.00
C ALA A 131 10.08 -3.30 4.56
N MET A 132 10.15 -4.31 3.68
CA MET A 132 10.19 -5.72 4.06
C MET A 132 11.50 -6.13 4.78
N GLN A 133 12.63 -5.48 4.48
CA GLN A 133 13.90 -5.71 5.18
C GLN A 133 13.81 -5.33 6.67
N ASN A 134 12.94 -4.37 7.01
CA ASN A 134 12.74 -3.93 8.38
C ASN A 134 11.84 -4.86 9.22
N MET A 135 11.29 -5.93 8.63
CA MET A 135 10.46 -6.91 9.34
C MET A 135 11.27 -8.00 10.06
N GLY A 136 12.59 -8.07 9.85
CA GLY A 136 13.49 -9.05 10.47
C GLY A 136 13.58 -8.91 11.98
#